data_AF-B7PUF5-F1
#
_entry.id   AF-B7PUF5-F1
#
_cell.length_a   1.000
_cell.length_b   1.000
_cell.length_c   1.000
_cell.angle_alpha   90.00
_cell.angle_beta   90.00
_cell.angle_gamma   90.00
#
_symmetry.space_group_name_H-M   'P 1'
#
loop_
_entity.id
_entity.type
_entity.pdbx_description
1 polymer ?
#
loop_
_entity_poly.entity_id
_entity_poly.type
_entity_poly.pdbx_seq_one_letter_code
_entity_poly.pdbx_strand_id
1 'polypeptide(L)'
;EEHLTLKYYARRVQCFVRHEHLKRHWEAYLGAEDGEPSLEEGALLLSQWCQPLGQVAREAVGARLDDLAHRVRALVALRHPGHPLWNPAECRTVLTCVNQVLFQEYGLTGDRNHYHTPENSFIDKVLEKKSGIPLTLCVVYEAVARRVGVHCLPVNFPTHFLLKWLEHPQLPEEQQYTYIDAYHGGRFMAQGECPQLCPHLQLDKSTCYETLGAPKVSGQPLGAFGNRFPHANGVLYRSTPSHPRHPLRKSVLTVFIFGDFCGSAQCRAYYTAGDHTKTRRSTHERDGVERECSLVQDSPSRWVANENSAASCSEPLSTAAYRSTNAMCGKQNGARRAWRPVMLQVCFCPRYHYQCVIYGWDGKCAANRDWIYQMGVHNLSHEDRQPFYNVLVEDGSNRYAAQENLRPSMGPKAIPHPDVGKYFERFCGTHYQPNAEKEDEYPEDAEARQELLNKTFHAEVEETLQEAAEEASSG
;
A
#
# COMPACT_ATOMS: atom_id res chain seq x y z
N GLU A 1 -8.22 -11.37 -27.87
CA GLU A 1 -8.34 -10.02 -27.26
C GLU A 1 -8.55 -10.18 -25.76
N GLU A 2 -8.01 -9.26 -24.96
CA GLU A 2 -8.08 -9.33 -23.50
C GLU A 2 -9.39 -8.73 -22.97
N HIS A 3 -10.18 -9.51 -22.23
CA HIS A 3 -11.42 -9.04 -21.60
C HIS A 3 -11.09 -8.24 -20.33
N LEU A 4 -11.09 -6.91 -20.45
CA LEU A 4 -10.67 -5.96 -19.43
C LEU A 4 -11.50 -6.06 -18.15
N THR A 5 -12.82 -6.23 -18.26
CA THR A 5 -13.71 -6.43 -17.10
C THR A 5 -13.37 -7.67 -16.30
N LEU A 6 -13.27 -8.83 -16.97
CA LEU A 6 -12.86 -10.07 -16.29
C LEU A 6 -11.48 -9.94 -15.66
N LYS A 7 -10.51 -9.32 -16.37
CA LYS A 7 -9.17 -9.05 -15.83
C LYS A 7 -9.21 -8.17 -14.57
N TYR A 8 -9.99 -7.10 -14.59
CA TYR A 8 -10.12 -6.17 -13.47
C TYR A 8 -10.70 -6.86 -12.23
N TYR A 9 -11.83 -7.56 -12.38
CA TYR A 9 -12.46 -8.25 -11.25
C TYR A 9 -11.65 -9.47 -10.79
N ALA A 10 -11.01 -10.21 -11.70
CA ALA A 10 -10.10 -11.30 -11.33
C ALA A 10 -8.95 -10.80 -10.45
N ARG A 11 -8.34 -9.64 -10.79
CA ARG A 11 -7.31 -9.00 -9.95
C ARG A 11 -7.85 -8.63 -8.56
N ARG A 12 -9.05 -8.05 -8.48
CA ARG A 12 -9.67 -7.69 -7.18
C ARG A 12 -9.96 -8.92 -6.33
N VAL A 13 -10.52 -9.97 -6.93
CA VAL A 13 -10.76 -11.26 -6.25
C VAL A 13 -9.45 -11.87 -5.79
N GLN A 14 -8.42 -11.87 -6.62
CA GLN A 14 -7.10 -12.37 -6.25
C GLN A 14 -6.49 -11.61 -5.06
N CYS A 15 -6.59 -10.28 -5.04
CA CYS A 15 -6.18 -9.47 -3.89
C CYS A 15 -6.95 -9.87 -2.63
N PHE A 16 -8.28 -9.94 -2.72
CA PHE A 16 -9.15 -10.30 -1.60
C PHE A 16 -8.80 -11.68 -1.03
N VAL A 17 -8.67 -12.71 -1.88
CA VAL A 17 -8.30 -14.07 -1.45
C VAL A 17 -6.94 -14.09 -0.77
N ARG A 18 -5.96 -13.36 -1.31
CA ARG A 18 -4.62 -13.27 -0.70
C ARG A 18 -4.63 -12.53 0.64
N HIS A 19 -5.39 -11.44 0.77
CA HIS A 19 -5.55 -10.74 2.05
C HIS A 19 -6.27 -11.61 3.08
N GLU A 20 -7.35 -12.30 2.73
CA GLU A 20 -8.03 -13.24 3.64
C GLU A 20 -7.11 -14.38 4.09
N HIS A 21 -6.25 -14.88 3.20
CA HIS A 21 -5.24 -15.86 3.55
C HIS A 21 -4.17 -15.28 4.50
N LEU A 22 -3.60 -14.11 4.18
CA LEU A 22 -2.57 -13.45 4.99
C LEU A 22 -3.10 -12.98 6.34
N LYS A 23 -4.39 -12.66 6.45
CA LYS A 23 -5.03 -12.24 7.70
C LYS A 23 -4.84 -13.29 8.80
N ARG A 24 -4.97 -14.58 8.47
CA ARG A 24 -4.75 -15.68 9.41
C ARG A 24 -3.30 -15.74 9.89
N HIS A 25 -2.34 -15.48 9.00
CA HIS A 25 -0.93 -15.42 9.36
C HIS A 25 -0.61 -14.20 10.23
N TRP A 26 -1.21 -13.05 9.96
CA TRP A 26 -1.14 -11.88 10.83
C TRP A 26 -1.71 -12.15 12.22
N GLU A 27 -2.87 -12.79 12.30
CA GLU A 27 -3.50 -13.16 13.58
C GLU A 27 -2.61 -14.12 14.38
N ALA A 28 -2.01 -15.12 13.72
CA ALA A 28 -1.05 -16.04 14.34
C ALA A 28 0.23 -15.31 14.80
N TYR A 29 0.78 -14.42 13.97
CA TYR A 29 1.95 -13.60 14.29
C TYR A 29 1.70 -12.73 15.52
N LEU A 30 0.56 -12.04 15.56
CA LEU A 30 0.20 -11.14 16.67
C LEU A 30 -0.27 -11.87 17.93
N GLY A 31 -0.68 -13.13 17.79
CA GLY A 31 -1.20 -13.98 18.86
C GLY A 31 -0.19 -14.97 19.43
N ALA A 32 1.07 -14.96 18.97
CA ALA A 32 2.10 -15.88 19.45
C ALA A 32 2.40 -15.62 20.95
N GLU A 33 1.93 -16.52 21.81
CA GLU A 33 2.20 -16.48 23.27
C GLU A 33 3.51 -17.20 23.64
N ASP A 34 3.90 -18.21 22.85
CA ASP A 34 5.10 -19.03 23.04
C ASP A 34 6.22 -18.64 22.05
N GLY A 35 7.08 -17.71 22.47
CA GLY A 35 8.19 -17.19 21.67
C GLY A 35 7.77 -16.00 20.81
N GLU A 36 8.35 -14.82 21.09
CA GLU A 36 8.06 -13.63 20.30
C GLU A 36 8.49 -13.83 18.84
N PRO A 37 7.61 -13.49 17.88
CA PRO A 37 7.89 -13.74 16.48
C PRO A 37 8.98 -12.81 15.95
N SER A 38 9.79 -13.29 15.00
CA SER A 38 10.91 -12.50 14.47
C SER A 38 10.45 -11.22 13.73
N LEU A 39 11.30 -10.20 13.73
CA LEU A 39 11.06 -8.96 12.97
C LEU A 39 11.02 -9.21 11.46
N GLU A 40 11.85 -10.13 10.98
CA GLU A 40 11.90 -10.59 9.60
C GLU A 40 10.54 -11.12 9.12
N GLU A 41 9.91 -11.97 9.91
CA GLU A 41 8.59 -12.53 9.61
C GLU A 41 7.52 -11.43 9.53
N GLY A 42 7.54 -10.46 10.46
CA GLY A 42 6.62 -9.33 10.43
C GLY A 42 6.80 -8.45 9.18
N ALA A 43 8.05 -8.18 8.80
CA ALA A 43 8.37 -7.42 7.60
C ALA A 43 7.99 -8.15 6.30
N LEU A 44 8.10 -9.48 6.28
CA LEU A 44 7.63 -10.32 5.17
C LEU A 44 6.11 -10.27 5.02
N LEU A 45 5.37 -10.45 6.11
CA LEU A 45 3.91 -10.36 6.11
C LEU A 45 3.42 -8.99 5.64
N LEU A 46 4.09 -7.92 6.06
CA LEU A 46 3.83 -6.56 5.59
C LEU A 46 4.05 -6.42 4.08
N SER A 47 5.18 -6.92 3.59
CA SER A 47 5.53 -6.85 2.18
C SER A 47 4.53 -7.63 1.32
N GLN A 48 4.12 -8.81 1.76
CA GLN A 48 3.07 -9.62 1.11
C GLN A 48 1.70 -8.94 1.14
N TRP A 49 1.34 -8.32 2.26
CA TRP A 49 0.07 -7.64 2.44
C TRP A 49 -0.07 -6.42 1.52
N CYS A 50 0.97 -5.60 1.45
CA CYS A 50 0.97 -4.39 0.62
C CYS A 50 1.23 -4.69 -0.87
N GLN A 51 1.74 -5.88 -1.20
CA GLN A 51 1.96 -6.33 -2.57
C GLN A 51 1.10 -7.57 -2.88
N PRO A 52 -0.24 -7.49 -2.78
CA PRO A 52 -1.11 -8.65 -2.90
C PRO A 52 -1.14 -9.22 -4.31
N LEU A 53 -0.64 -8.55 -5.35
CA LEU A 53 -0.45 -9.15 -6.68
C LEU A 53 1.03 -9.46 -6.98
N GLY A 54 1.95 -9.02 -6.12
CA GLY A 54 3.37 -9.29 -6.23
C GLY A 54 3.72 -10.74 -5.88
N GLN A 55 4.94 -11.15 -6.25
CA GLN A 55 5.55 -12.39 -5.82
C GLN A 55 6.58 -12.09 -4.73
N VAL A 56 6.13 -12.01 -3.48
CA VAL A 56 7.02 -11.84 -2.33
C VAL A 56 7.25 -13.21 -1.70
N ALA A 57 8.28 -13.91 -2.20
CA ALA A 57 8.64 -15.25 -1.74
C ALA A 57 9.48 -15.18 -0.47
N ARG A 58 9.01 -15.86 0.59
CA ARG A 58 9.70 -15.94 1.89
C ARG A 58 11.08 -16.56 1.74
N GLU A 59 11.17 -17.62 0.94
CA GLU A 59 12.37 -18.40 0.69
C GLU A 59 13.44 -17.54 0.01
N ALA A 60 13.04 -16.70 -0.94
CA ALA A 60 13.95 -15.81 -1.65
C ALA A 60 14.54 -14.74 -0.72
N VAL A 61 13.72 -14.13 0.13
CA VAL A 61 14.20 -13.16 1.13
C VAL A 61 15.11 -13.83 2.15
N GLY A 62 14.70 -14.99 2.68
CA GLY A 62 15.47 -15.77 3.64
C GLY A 62 16.85 -16.16 3.08
N ALA A 63 16.90 -16.69 1.86
CA ALA A 63 18.15 -17.07 1.19
C ALA A 63 19.11 -15.88 1.04
N ARG A 64 18.62 -14.69 0.69
CA ARG A 64 19.46 -13.49 0.58
C ARG A 64 20.03 -13.05 1.92
N LEU A 65 19.24 -13.15 2.99
CA LEU A 65 19.71 -12.86 4.35
C LEU A 65 20.72 -13.92 4.83
N ASP A 66 20.52 -15.19 4.47
CA ASP A 66 21.46 -16.28 4.74
C ASP A 66 22.78 -16.08 3.99
N ASP A 67 22.76 -15.66 2.72
CA ASP A 67 23.97 -15.35 1.95
C ASP A 67 24.78 -14.22 2.59
N LEU A 68 24.11 -13.16 3.05
CA LEU A 68 24.75 -12.07 3.80
C LEU A 68 25.36 -12.59 5.11
N ALA A 69 24.64 -13.43 5.85
CA ALA A 69 25.17 -14.03 7.08
C ALA A 69 26.37 -14.95 6.83
N HIS A 70 26.34 -15.76 5.77
CA HIS A 70 27.49 -16.58 5.34
C HIS A 70 28.70 -15.71 5.01
N ARG A 71 28.48 -14.60 4.31
CA ARG A 71 29.55 -13.64 4.00
C ARG A 71 30.13 -13.02 5.26
N VAL A 72 29.31 -12.68 6.26
CA VAL A 72 29.78 -12.20 7.57
C VAL A 72 30.62 -13.27 8.27
N ARG A 73 30.17 -14.54 8.33
CA ARG A 73 30.96 -15.62 8.95
C ARG A 73 32.33 -15.80 8.27
N ALA A 74 32.38 -15.73 6.95
CA ALA A 74 33.63 -15.82 6.20
C ALA A 74 34.58 -14.65 6.54
N LEU A 75 34.05 -13.43 6.67
CA LEU A 75 34.84 -12.26 7.06
C LEU A 75 35.36 -12.35 8.50
N VAL A 76 34.53 -12.83 9.44
CA VAL A 76 34.92 -13.08 10.84
C VAL A 76 36.03 -14.12 10.90
N ALA A 77 35.88 -15.24 10.20
CA ALA A 77 36.89 -16.31 10.16
C ALA A 77 38.24 -15.84 9.62
N LEU A 78 38.23 -14.94 8.62
CA LEU A 78 39.45 -14.34 8.07
C LEU A 78 40.17 -13.44 9.09
N ARG A 79 39.41 -12.65 9.87
CA ARG A 79 39.97 -11.69 10.82
C ARG A 79 40.38 -12.32 12.14
N HIS A 80 39.69 -13.38 12.56
CA HIS A 80 39.91 -14.03 13.85
C HIS A 80 39.94 -15.57 13.71
N PRO A 81 41.03 -16.14 13.16
CA PRO A 81 41.10 -17.57 12.82
C PRO A 81 41.01 -18.55 14.01
N GLY A 82 41.18 -18.07 15.25
CA GLY A 82 41.17 -18.89 16.48
C GLY A 82 39.99 -18.63 17.42
N HIS A 83 38.95 -17.94 16.95
CA HIS A 83 37.89 -17.40 17.80
C HIS A 83 36.79 -18.43 18.09
N PRO A 84 36.44 -18.69 19.37
CA PRO A 84 35.17 -19.33 19.69
C PRO A 84 34.08 -18.29 19.43
N LEU A 85 33.30 -18.44 18.37
CA LEU A 85 32.36 -17.44 17.79
C LEU A 85 31.31 -16.81 18.75
N TRP A 86 31.36 -17.07 20.07
CA TRP A 86 30.34 -16.70 21.05
C TRP A 86 30.91 -16.33 22.44
N ASN A 87 31.52 -15.16 22.56
CA ASN A 87 31.69 -14.44 23.83
C ASN A 87 30.99 -13.07 23.71
N PRO A 88 30.15 -12.63 24.69
CA PRO A 88 29.57 -11.29 24.69
C PRO A 88 30.57 -10.14 24.45
N ALA A 89 31.81 -10.29 24.95
CA ALA A 89 32.88 -9.31 24.73
C ALA A 89 33.31 -9.18 23.25
N GLU A 90 33.04 -10.20 22.44
CA GLU A 90 33.44 -10.28 21.04
C GLU A 90 32.29 -9.98 20.07
N CYS A 91 31.06 -9.78 20.57
CA CYS A 91 29.90 -9.37 19.77
C CYS A 91 30.19 -8.11 18.94
N ARG A 92 30.94 -7.14 19.49
CA ARG A 92 31.33 -5.92 18.76
C ARG A 92 32.10 -6.25 17.48
N THR A 93 33.04 -7.18 17.54
CA THR A 93 33.84 -7.59 16.37
C THR A 93 32.97 -8.21 15.28
N VAL A 94 32.04 -9.09 15.69
CA VAL A 94 31.07 -9.70 14.76
C VAL A 94 30.20 -8.61 14.13
N LEU A 95 29.66 -7.70 14.93
CA LEU A 95 28.82 -6.60 14.44
C LEU A 95 29.60 -5.61 13.55
N THR A 96 30.89 -5.38 13.78
CA THR A 96 31.74 -4.63 12.84
C THR A 96 31.85 -5.34 11.50
N CYS A 97 31.94 -6.67 11.48
CA CYS A 97 31.89 -7.44 10.24
C CYS A 97 30.51 -7.38 9.57
N VAL A 98 29.42 -7.39 10.36
CA VAL A 98 28.06 -7.14 9.85
C VAL A 98 27.98 -5.78 9.18
N ASN A 99 28.47 -4.71 9.82
CA ASN A 99 28.48 -3.36 9.23
C ASN A 99 29.22 -3.33 7.90
N GLN A 100 30.40 -3.94 7.84
CA GLN A 100 31.17 -4.00 6.60
C GLN A 100 30.41 -4.74 5.50
N VAL A 101 29.87 -5.92 5.79
CA VAL A 101 29.16 -6.70 4.78
C VAL A 101 27.90 -5.99 4.31
N LEU A 102 27.08 -5.45 5.22
CA LEU A 102 25.82 -4.81 4.86
C LEU A 102 26.01 -3.48 4.16
N PHE A 103 26.87 -2.60 4.68
CA PHE A 103 26.94 -1.20 4.23
C PHE A 103 28.07 -0.95 3.23
N GLN A 104 29.19 -1.67 3.32
CA GLN A 104 30.36 -1.43 2.45
C GLN A 104 30.39 -2.42 1.27
N GLU A 105 30.18 -3.71 1.51
CA GLU A 105 30.25 -4.73 0.45
C GLU A 105 28.92 -4.87 -0.30
N TYR A 106 27.81 -5.02 0.44
CA TYR A 106 26.48 -5.16 -0.15
C TYR A 106 25.92 -3.82 -0.62
N GLY A 107 26.23 -2.73 0.08
CA GLY A 107 25.87 -1.36 -0.29
C GLY A 107 24.50 -0.91 0.20
N LEU A 108 24.01 -1.46 1.32
CA LEU A 108 22.76 -1.03 1.95
C LEU A 108 22.88 0.44 2.40
N THR A 109 21.84 1.25 2.21
CA THR A 109 21.86 2.68 2.61
C THR A 109 20.48 3.22 3.00
N GLY A 110 20.45 4.25 3.84
CA GLY A 110 19.24 5.05 4.07
C GLY A 110 18.86 5.88 2.83
N ASP A 111 17.56 5.97 2.52
CA ASP A 111 17.03 6.78 1.42
C ASP A 111 16.35 8.06 1.92
N ARG A 112 17.09 9.17 1.89
CA ARG A 112 16.60 10.48 2.34
C ARG A 112 15.75 11.19 1.28
N ASN A 113 16.01 10.93 0.00
CA ASN A 113 15.37 11.66 -1.10
C ASN A 113 13.98 11.11 -1.39
N HIS A 114 13.79 9.80 -1.20
CA HIS A 114 12.54 9.10 -1.50
C HIS A 114 11.96 8.41 -0.26
N TYR A 115 12.15 9.00 0.93
CA TYR A 115 11.77 8.42 2.22
C TYR A 115 10.34 7.86 2.27
N HIS A 116 9.37 8.56 1.67
CA HIS A 116 7.95 8.18 1.70
C HIS A 116 7.53 7.19 0.61
N THR A 117 8.47 6.69 -0.19
CA THR A 117 8.22 5.69 -1.23
C THR A 117 7.91 4.34 -0.59
N PRO A 118 6.76 3.70 -0.84
CA PRO A 118 6.34 2.47 -0.16
C PRO A 118 7.38 1.34 -0.22
N GLU A 119 8.09 1.22 -1.34
CA GLU A 119 9.14 0.23 -1.55
C GLU A 119 10.31 0.37 -0.58
N ASN A 120 10.50 1.53 0.07
CA ASN A 120 11.52 1.68 1.13
C ASN A 120 11.12 0.96 2.43
N SER A 121 9.87 0.53 2.56
CA SER A 121 9.36 -0.21 3.72
C SER A 121 9.31 -1.73 3.50
N PHE A 122 9.28 -2.21 2.26
CA PHE A 122 9.13 -3.64 1.94
C PHE A 122 10.48 -4.34 1.91
N ILE A 123 10.65 -5.40 2.71
CA ILE A 123 11.95 -6.06 2.90
C ILE A 123 12.51 -6.66 1.60
N ASP A 124 11.64 -7.22 0.74
CA ASP A 124 12.02 -7.75 -0.57
C ASP A 124 12.59 -6.64 -1.47
N LYS A 125 11.92 -5.48 -1.49
CA LYS A 125 12.33 -4.32 -2.29
C LYS A 125 13.56 -3.64 -1.74
N VAL A 126 13.67 -3.49 -0.43
CA VAL A 126 14.86 -2.93 0.24
C VAL A 126 16.09 -3.77 -0.05
N LEU A 127 15.99 -5.09 0.05
CA LEU A 127 17.10 -5.96 -0.32
C LEU A 127 17.40 -5.84 -1.84
N GLU A 128 16.40 -5.78 -2.71
CA GLU A 128 16.58 -5.65 -4.18
C GLU A 128 17.35 -4.37 -4.55
N LYS A 129 16.87 -3.21 -4.09
CA LYS A 129 17.44 -1.90 -4.43
C LYS A 129 18.57 -1.43 -3.53
N LYS A 130 18.76 -2.10 -2.39
CA LYS A 130 19.77 -1.79 -1.36
C LYS A 130 19.59 -0.42 -0.70
N SER A 131 18.36 0.09 -0.65
CA SER A 131 18.01 1.31 0.08
C SER A 131 16.68 1.16 0.83
N GLY A 132 16.49 1.87 1.94
CA GLY A 132 15.27 1.74 2.74
C GLY A 132 15.10 2.80 3.84
N ILE A 133 14.00 2.69 4.60
CA ILE A 133 13.74 3.50 5.80
C ILE A 133 14.45 2.92 7.04
N PRO A 134 14.67 3.70 8.12
CA PRO A 134 15.39 3.23 9.31
C PRO A 134 14.88 1.91 9.87
N LEU A 135 13.56 1.73 9.92
CA LEU A 135 12.92 0.51 10.43
C LEU A 135 13.34 -0.72 9.62
N THR A 136 13.12 -0.71 8.31
CA THR A 136 13.40 -1.89 7.46
C THR A 136 14.88 -2.20 7.40
N LEU A 137 15.75 -1.19 7.45
CA LEU A 137 17.20 -1.39 7.54
C LEU A 137 17.60 -2.06 8.86
N CYS A 138 16.98 -1.68 9.98
CA CYS A 138 17.19 -2.36 11.26
C CYS A 138 16.66 -3.80 11.25
N VAL A 139 15.54 -4.08 10.56
CA VAL A 139 15.05 -5.46 10.40
C VAL A 139 16.06 -6.32 9.63
N VAL A 140 16.60 -5.81 8.52
CA VAL A 140 17.64 -6.53 7.75
C VAL A 140 18.90 -6.75 8.60
N TYR A 141 19.33 -5.71 9.32
CA TYR A 141 20.48 -5.79 10.23
C TYR A 141 20.28 -6.85 11.31
N GLU A 142 19.17 -6.79 12.04
CA GLU A 142 18.83 -7.74 13.11
C GLU A 142 18.75 -9.16 12.57
N ALA A 143 18.11 -9.35 11.41
CA ALA A 143 17.98 -10.66 10.79
C ALA A 143 19.32 -11.30 10.44
N VAL A 144 20.30 -10.51 9.97
CA VAL A 144 21.66 -10.98 9.68
C VAL A 144 22.47 -11.18 10.96
N ALA A 145 22.42 -10.25 11.90
CA ALA A 145 23.08 -10.35 13.20
C ALA A 145 22.64 -11.60 13.97
N ARG A 146 21.32 -11.86 14.02
CA ARG A 146 20.73 -13.03 14.66
C ARG A 146 21.21 -14.34 14.04
N ARG A 147 21.31 -14.40 12.71
CA ARG A 147 21.85 -15.58 12.00
C ARG A 147 23.28 -15.85 12.42
N VAL A 148 24.12 -14.83 12.54
CA VAL A 148 25.51 -14.98 13.01
C VAL A 148 25.63 -15.10 14.53
N GLY A 149 24.50 -15.15 15.25
CA GLY A 149 24.43 -15.47 16.66
C GLY A 149 24.55 -14.27 17.61
N VAL A 150 24.40 -13.04 17.10
CA VAL A 150 24.32 -11.83 17.91
C VAL A 150 22.87 -11.39 18.01
N HIS A 151 22.35 -11.27 19.22
CA HIS A 151 20.99 -10.82 19.46
C HIS A 151 20.93 -9.29 19.61
N CYS A 152 20.18 -8.65 18.73
CA CYS A 152 19.92 -7.22 18.77
C CYS A 152 18.45 -6.96 19.07
N LEU A 153 18.18 -6.05 20.00
CA LEU A 153 16.84 -5.68 20.42
C LEU A 153 16.39 -4.40 19.70
N PRO A 154 15.19 -4.35 19.11
CA PRO A 154 14.65 -3.15 18.51
C PRO A 154 14.32 -2.08 19.55
N VAL A 155 14.69 -0.84 19.24
CA VAL A 155 14.43 0.34 20.07
C VAL A 155 13.69 1.36 19.23
N ASN A 156 12.50 1.70 19.69
CA ASN A 156 11.78 2.83 19.16
C ASN A 156 12.34 4.13 19.77
N PHE A 157 13.04 4.90 18.95
CA PHE A 157 13.64 6.17 19.37
C PHE A 157 12.93 7.32 18.63
N PRO A 158 12.60 8.46 19.26
CA PRO A 158 11.85 9.51 18.57
C PRO A 158 12.49 9.91 17.23
N THR A 159 11.69 9.87 16.16
CA THR A 159 12.06 10.12 14.75
C THR A 159 13.05 9.13 14.11
N HIS A 160 13.42 8.06 14.81
CA HIS A 160 14.39 7.05 14.36
C HIS A 160 13.95 5.64 14.76
N PHE A 161 14.61 4.63 14.19
CA PHE A 161 14.49 3.26 14.66
C PHE A 161 15.89 2.72 14.81
N LEU A 162 16.19 2.19 16.00
CA LEU A 162 17.52 1.72 16.36
C LEU A 162 17.47 0.25 16.76
N LEU A 163 18.63 -0.37 16.80
CA LEU A 163 18.82 -1.61 17.54
C LEU A 163 19.72 -1.33 18.75
N LYS A 164 19.69 -2.21 19.75
CA LYS A 164 20.69 -2.25 20.81
C LYS A 164 21.15 -3.68 21.08
N TRP A 165 22.36 -3.86 21.56
CA TRP A 165 22.83 -5.15 22.06
C TRP A 165 23.47 -4.97 23.43
N LEU A 166 23.42 -6.04 24.23
CA LEU A 166 24.05 -6.09 25.55
C LEU A 166 25.54 -6.32 25.36
N GLU A 167 26.34 -5.27 25.52
CA GLU A 167 27.78 -5.33 25.31
C GLU A 167 28.56 -5.39 26.63
N HIS A 168 28.08 -4.66 27.64
CA HIS A 168 28.80 -4.46 28.89
C HIS A 168 27.96 -4.93 30.07
N PRO A 169 27.66 -6.24 30.19
CA PRO A 169 26.73 -6.76 31.20
C PRO A 169 27.15 -6.51 32.65
N GLN A 170 28.41 -6.15 32.89
CA GLN A 170 28.95 -5.84 34.22
C GLN A 170 28.77 -4.36 34.62
N LEU A 171 28.39 -3.48 33.69
CA LEU A 171 28.18 -2.04 33.96
C LEU A 171 26.76 -1.75 34.48
N PRO A 172 26.49 -0.55 35.02
CA PRO A 172 25.13 -0.11 35.33
C PRO A 172 24.21 -0.13 34.10
N GLU A 173 22.91 -0.36 34.30
CA GLU A 173 21.90 -0.59 33.23
C GLU A 173 22.01 0.39 32.04
N GLU A 174 22.17 1.69 32.30
CA GLU A 174 22.28 2.74 31.26
C GLU A 174 23.55 2.64 30.38
N GLN A 175 24.55 1.87 30.82
CA GLN A 175 25.84 1.69 30.15
C GLN A 175 26.04 0.25 29.66
N GLN A 176 25.08 -0.65 29.95
CA GLN A 176 25.14 -2.05 29.53
C GLN A 176 24.99 -2.22 28.02
N TYR A 177 24.28 -1.30 27.38
CA TYR A 177 23.87 -1.41 25.99
C TYR A 177 24.61 -0.45 25.08
N THR A 178 24.96 -0.96 23.91
CA THR A 178 25.37 -0.14 22.76
C THR A 178 24.26 -0.18 21.72
N TYR A 179 24.02 0.96 21.09
CA TYR A 179 22.97 1.17 20.08
C TYR A 179 23.57 1.13 18.68
N ILE A 180 22.77 0.70 17.71
CA ILE A 180 23.13 0.58 16.29
C ILE A 180 22.14 1.41 15.49
N ASP A 181 22.66 2.37 14.75
CA ASP A 181 21.92 3.12 13.76
C ASP A 181 22.18 2.54 12.36
N ALA A 182 21.29 1.65 11.91
CA ALA A 182 21.39 1.03 10.60
C ALA A 182 21.15 2.03 9.45
N TYR A 183 20.43 3.13 9.70
CA TYR A 183 20.16 4.16 8.69
C TYR A 183 21.42 4.96 8.35
N HIS A 184 22.31 5.14 9.33
CA HIS A 184 23.60 5.79 9.19
C HIS A 184 24.77 4.80 9.13
N GLY A 185 24.60 3.68 8.43
CA GLY A 185 25.70 2.75 8.12
C GLY A 185 26.11 1.84 9.27
N GLY A 186 25.20 1.56 10.20
CA GLY A 186 25.45 0.70 11.35
C GLY A 186 26.26 1.39 12.45
N ARG A 187 26.22 2.72 12.53
CA ARG A 187 26.99 3.50 13.52
C ARG A 187 26.68 2.99 14.93
N PHE A 188 27.72 2.67 15.69
CA PHE A 188 27.60 2.32 17.10
C PHE A 188 27.53 3.58 17.95
N MET A 189 26.61 3.60 18.91
CA MET A 189 26.34 4.75 19.75
C MET A 189 26.13 4.32 21.21
N ALA A 190 26.69 5.06 22.16
CA ALA A 190 26.30 4.95 23.55
C ALA A 190 24.91 5.55 23.77
N GLN A 191 24.23 5.15 24.85
CA GLN A 191 22.90 5.69 25.17
C GLN A 191 22.89 7.23 25.21
N GLY A 192 23.90 7.85 25.81
CA GLY A 192 24.02 9.32 25.90
C GLY A 192 24.21 10.04 24.55
N GLU A 193 24.57 9.33 23.48
CA GLU A 193 24.77 9.90 22.15
C GLU A 193 23.49 9.87 21.30
N CYS A 194 22.55 8.98 21.61
CA CYS A 194 21.29 8.81 20.85
C CYS A 194 20.47 10.12 20.71
N PRO A 195 20.36 11.00 21.73
CA PRO A 195 19.67 12.29 21.60
C PRO A 195 20.22 13.20 20.50
N GLN A 196 21.46 13.00 20.05
CA GLN A 196 22.05 13.76 18.95
C GLN A 196 21.38 13.48 17.59
N LEU A 197 20.61 12.39 17.48
CA LEU A 197 19.84 12.05 16.28
C LEU A 197 18.63 12.97 16.07
N CYS A 198 18.13 13.59 17.15
CA CYS A 198 17.00 14.51 17.11
C CYS A 198 17.21 15.68 18.08
N PRO A 199 18.21 16.54 17.85
CA PRO A 199 18.63 17.58 18.80
C PRO A 199 17.56 18.65 19.05
N HIS A 200 16.54 18.72 18.19
CA HIS A 200 15.43 19.65 18.29
C HIS A 200 14.29 19.16 19.19
N LEU A 201 14.31 17.89 19.59
CA LEU A 201 13.29 17.32 20.47
C LEU A 201 13.74 17.35 21.93
N GLN A 202 12.85 17.81 22.81
CA GLN A 202 13.04 17.67 24.25
C GLN A 202 12.69 16.24 24.65
N LEU A 203 13.71 15.39 24.72
CA LEU A 203 13.55 13.97 25.01
C LEU A 203 13.43 13.70 26.51
N ASP A 204 12.38 12.98 26.90
CA ASP A 204 12.31 12.38 28.23
C ASP A 204 13.10 11.07 28.26
N LYS A 205 14.12 11.01 29.13
CA LYS A 205 15.01 9.86 29.27
C LYS A 205 14.27 8.56 29.58
N SER A 206 13.09 8.63 30.22
CA SER A 206 12.35 7.43 30.63
C SER A 206 11.62 6.70 29.49
N THR A 207 11.28 7.42 28.41
CA THR A 207 10.43 6.91 27.32
C THR A 207 11.19 6.69 26.01
N CYS A 208 12.35 7.33 25.81
CA CYS A 208 13.05 7.31 24.52
C CYS A 208 13.79 6.01 24.20
N TYR A 209 13.98 5.11 25.18
CA TYR A 209 14.73 3.86 25.02
C TYR A 209 13.84 2.61 25.18
N GLU A 210 12.53 2.78 25.01
CA GLU A 210 11.56 1.69 25.14
C GLU A 210 11.89 0.60 24.12
N THR A 211 12.22 -0.58 24.65
CA THR A 211 12.50 -1.75 23.83
C THR A 211 11.18 -2.30 23.34
N LEU A 212 11.06 -2.50 22.03
CA LEU A 212 9.91 -3.22 21.50
C LEU A 212 10.10 -4.68 21.87
N GLY A 213 9.09 -5.34 22.45
CA GLY A 213 9.21 -6.73 22.92
C GLY A 213 9.96 -7.61 21.91
N ALA A 214 11.09 -8.17 22.37
CA ALA A 214 11.98 -9.05 21.63
C ALA A 214 12.60 -10.11 22.60
N PRO A 215 12.89 -11.33 22.10
CA PRO A 215 12.65 -12.58 22.81
C PRO A 215 13.46 -12.78 24.10
N LYS A 216 12.80 -13.35 25.11
CA LYS A 216 13.50 -14.09 26.17
C LYS A 216 14.03 -15.39 25.60
N VAL A 217 15.34 -15.46 25.36
CA VAL A 217 16.03 -16.73 25.15
C VAL A 217 16.01 -17.48 26.47
N SER A 218 15.30 -18.60 26.54
CA SER A 218 15.56 -19.62 27.56
C SER A 218 16.95 -20.19 27.28
N GLY A 219 17.97 -19.59 27.89
CA GLY A 219 19.32 -20.13 27.86
C GLY A 219 19.34 -21.48 28.55
N GLN A 220 19.36 -22.57 27.77
CA GLN A 220 20.10 -23.75 28.17
C GLN A 220 21.43 -23.74 27.41
N PRO A 221 22.56 -23.59 28.10
CA PRO A 221 23.84 -23.91 27.50
C PRO A 221 23.84 -25.41 27.17
N LEU A 222 24.30 -25.76 25.97
CA LEU A 222 24.64 -27.13 25.60
C LEU A 222 25.66 -27.66 26.63
N GLY A 223 25.16 -28.44 27.59
CA GLY A 223 25.96 -29.08 28.61
C GLY A 223 26.80 -30.20 28.01
N ALA A 224 28.12 -30.03 28.01
CA ALA A 224 29.05 -31.14 28.04
C ALA A 224 29.01 -31.79 29.43
N PHE A 225 28.89 -33.11 29.43
CA PHE A 225 29.19 -34.10 30.48
C PHE A 225 29.69 -33.60 31.85
N GLY A 226 28.93 -33.96 32.89
CA GLY A 226 29.46 -34.61 34.11
C GLY A 226 30.05 -33.74 35.21
N ASN A 227 29.26 -33.44 36.24
CA ASN A 227 29.46 -33.84 37.66
C ASN A 227 28.75 -32.90 38.68
N ARG A 228 27.71 -33.45 39.31
CA ARG A 228 27.29 -33.39 40.74
C ARG A 228 27.65 -32.20 41.68
N PHE A 229 26.56 -31.63 42.24
CA PHE A 229 26.30 -31.04 43.60
C PHE A 229 26.77 -29.60 43.94
N PRO A 230 26.19 -28.91 44.97
CA PRO A 230 24.77 -28.62 45.28
C PRO A 230 24.46 -27.14 45.72
N HIS A 231 23.15 -26.79 45.72
CA HIS A 231 22.40 -25.75 46.50
C HIS A 231 23.01 -24.37 46.88
N ALA A 232 22.27 -23.28 46.59
CA ALA A 232 21.80 -22.30 47.59
C ALA A 232 20.78 -21.25 47.03
N ASN A 233 19.61 -21.21 47.67
CA ASN A 233 18.72 -20.08 47.99
C ASN A 233 18.23 -19.11 46.88
N GLY A 234 16.90 -19.05 46.77
CA GLY A 234 16.16 -18.18 45.88
C GLY A 234 15.75 -16.82 46.46
N VAL A 235 15.24 -15.96 45.59
CA VAL A 235 14.20 -14.97 45.90
C VAL A 235 13.33 -14.82 44.64
N LEU A 236 12.06 -15.24 44.75
CA LEU A 236 10.99 -15.00 43.79
C LEU A 236 10.42 -13.60 44.03
N TYR A 237 10.46 -12.70 43.04
CA TYR A 237 9.63 -11.50 43.07
C TYR A 237 8.32 -11.74 42.30
N ARG A 238 7.24 -11.75 43.07
CA ARG A 238 5.84 -11.80 42.64
C ARG A 238 5.36 -10.35 42.46
N SER A 239 4.92 -9.95 41.28
CA SER A 239 4.20 -8.68 41.09
C SER A 239 2.69 -8.95 40.99
N THR A 240 1.93 -8.26 41.83
CA THR A 240 0.45 -8.30 41.90
C THR A 240 -0.19 -7.30 40.91
N PRO A 241 -1.46 -7.50 40.52
CA PRO A 241 -2.10 -6.79 39.41
C PRO A 241 -3.05 -5.69 39.88
N SER A 242 -3.00 -4.50 39.29
CA SER A 242 -4.08 -3.51 39.40
C SER A 242 -4.07 -2.52 38.24
N HIS A 243 -4.83 -2.81 37.18
CA HIS A 243 -5.71 -1.87 36.46
C HIS A 243 -6.38 -2.56 35.26
N PRO A 244 -7.60 -2.13 34.86
CA PRO A 244 -8.46 -2.87 33.96
C PRO A 244 -7.86 -2.99 32.55
N ARG A 245 -7.79 -4.24 32.08
CA ARG A 245 -7.23 -4.64 30.77
C ARG A 245 -8.08 -4.07 29.64
N HIS A 246 -7.51 -3.14 28.88
CA HIS A 246 -8.07 -2.66 27.62
C HIS A 246 -7.59 -3.56 26.46
N PRO A 247 -8.46 -4.08 25.59
CA PRO A 247 -8.09 -5.12 24.62
C PRO A 247 -7.51 -4.55 23.31
N LEU A 248 -6.41 -3.78 23.36
CA LEU A 248 -5.70 -3.32 22.15
C LEU A 248 -4.17 -3.13 22.32
N ARG A 249 -3.54 -3.73 23.33
CA ARG A 249 -2.06 -3.83 23.35
C ARG A 249 -1.64 -5.15 22.69
N LYS A 250 -1.73 -5.23 21.37
CA LYS A 250 -1.20 -6.34 20.57
C LYS A 250 -0.11 -5.81 19.64
N SER A 251 1.13 -6.13 20.02
CA SER A 251 2.44 -5.83 19.41
C SER A 251 2.73 -4.35 19.04
N VAL A 252 3.77 -3.77 19.64
CA VAL A 252 4.23 -2.41 19.30
C VAL A 252 4.77 -2.36 17.85
N LEU A 253 5.12 -3.51 17.28
CA LEU A 253 5.46 -3.65 15.85
C LEU A 253 4.28 -3.30 14.94
N THR A 254 3.04 -3.64 15.33
CA THR A 254 1.80 -3.22 14.64
C THR A 254 1.70 -1.69 14.63
N VAL A 255 1.88 -1.03 15.78
CA VAL A 255 1.78 0.44 15.88
C VAL A 255 2.83 1.14 15.01
N PHE A 256 4.02 0.57 14.85
CA PHE A 256 5.10 1.15 14.03
C PHE A 256 4.98 0.89 12.54
N ILE A 257 4.68 -0.35 12.17
CA ILE A 257 4.33 -0.70 10.79
C ILE A 257 3.16 0.17 10.31
N PHE A 258 2.23 0.58 11.17
CA PHE A 258 1.10 1.43 10.77
C PHE A 258 1.32 2.94 11.01
N GLY A 259 2.19 3.34 11.94
CA GLY A 259 2.45 4.74 12.30
C GLY A 259 3.28 5.51 11.28
N ASP A 260 4.39 4.95 10.81
CA ASP A 260 5.22 5.55 9.74
C ASP A 260 4.56 5.41 8.36
N PHE A 261 3.69 4.41 8.19
CA PHE A 261 2.94 4.18 6.95
C PHE A 261 1.86 5.22 6.66
N CYS A 262 1.40 5.95 7.69
CA CYS A 262 0.37 6.98 7.55
C CYS A 262 0.80 8.15 6.63
N GLY A 263 2.10 8.28 6.28
CA GLY A 263 2.59 9.27 5.32
C GLY A 263 2.34 8.94 3.85
N SER A 264 2.23 7.66 3.46
CA SER A 264 2.07 7.27 2.04
C SER A 264 0.59 7.08 1.68
N ALA A 265 0.10 7.83 0.69
CA ALA A 265 -1.30 7.81 0.27
C ALA A 265 -1.78 6.41 -0.18
N GLN A 266 -0.87 5.61 -0.76
CA GLN A 266 -1.14 4.25 -1.22
C GLN A 266 -1.43 3.29 -0.06
N CYS A 267 -0.67 3.37 1.04
CA CYS A 267 -0.89 2.50 2.19
C CYS A 267 -2.13 2.89 3.01
N ARG A 268 -2.46 4.20 3.06
CA ARG A 268 -3.73 4.68 3.61
C ARG A 268 -4.94 4.05 2.92
N ALA A 269 -4.91 3.93 1.59
CA ALA A 269 -5.99 3.35 0.80
C ALA A 269 -6.21 1.84 1.03
N TYR A 270 -5.13 1.07 1.27
CA TYR A 270 -5.24 -0.35 1.60
C TYR A 270 -5.80 -0.58 3.02
N TYR A 271 -5.55 0.34 3.95
CA TYR A 271 -6.01 0.23 5.34
C TYR A 271 -7.47 0.68 5.51
N THR A 272 -7.89 1.76 4.83
CA THR A 272 -9.30 2.20 4.85
C THR A 272 -10.25 1.21 4.19
N ALA A 273 -9.77 0.37 3.26
CA ALA A 273 -10.56 -0.70 2.68
C ALA A 273 -10.72 -1.93 3.60
N GLY A 274 -9.87 -2.08 4.64
CA GLY A 274 -9.91 -3.20 5.59
C GLY A 274 -10.67 -2.90 6.90
N ASP A 275 -10.85 -1.62 7.26
CA ASP A 275 -11.55 -1.22 8.48
C ASP A 275 -12.96 -0.69 8.18
N HIS A 276 -13.87 -1.60 7.82
CA HIS A 276 -15.28 -1.29 7.58
C HIS A 276 -16.12 -1.12 8.87
N THR A 277 -15.51 -0.85 10.04
CA THR A 277 -16.29 -0.78 11.29
C THR A 277 -16.23 0.51 12.10
N LYS A 278 -15.42 1.53 11.73
CA LYS A 278 -15.40 2.79 12.49
C LYS A 278 -15.27 4.04 11.63
N THR A 279 -16.40 4.55 11.16
CA THR A 279 -16.55 5.98 10.84
C THR A 279 -16.40 6.80 12.13
N ARG A 280 -15.29 7.54 12.24
CA ARG A 280 -15.06 8.52 13.29
C ARG A 280 -16.02 9.70 13.06
N ARG A 281 -17.14 9.74 13.79
CA ARG A 281 -18.00 10.92 13.88
C ARG A 281 -17.19 12.07 14.52
N SER A 282 -16.78 13.05 13.72
CA SER A 282 -16.41 14.37 14.23
C SER A 282 -17.69 15.21 14.30
N THR A 283 -18.28 15.32 15.49
CA THR A 283 -19.36 16.27 15.76
C THR A 283 -18.74 17.65 15.97
N HIS A 284 -18.93 18.55 15.00
CA HIS A 284 -18.88 19.98 15.24
C HIS A 284 -20.32 20.51 15.14
N GLU A 285 -20.91 20.80 16.29
CA GLU A 285 -22.15 21.57 16.40
C GLU A 285 -21.86 23.02 16.01
N ARG A 286 -22.49 23.49 14.93
CA ARG A 286 -23.09 24.83 14.84
C ARG A 286 -24.03 24.92 13.64
N ASP A 287 -25.32 24.98 13.97
CA ASP A 287 -26.45 25.63 13.30
C ASP A 287 -26.63 25.52 11.77
N GLY A 288 -27.67 24.78 11.37
CA GLY A 288 -28.55 25.19 10.27
C GLY A 288 -28.53 24.36 8.98
N VAL A 289 -29.41 23.36 8.90
CA VAL A 289 -29.95 22.71 7.67
C VAL A 289 -28.92 22.04 6.75
N GLU A 290 -28.54 20.81 7.08
CA GLU A 290 -27.81 19.91 6.17
C GLU A 290 -28.80 19.16 5.25
N ARG A 291 -28.60 19.27 3.93
CA ARG A 291 -29.10 18.29 2.95
C ARG A 291 -28.04 17.21 2.80
N GLU A 292 -28.40 15.97 3.14
CA GLU A 292 -27.56 14.79 2.92
C GLU A 292 -27.23 14.62 1.42
N CYS A 293 -25.94 14.60 1.10
CA CYS A 293 -25.41 13.95 -0.11
C CYS A 293 -24.51 12.80 0.37
N SER A 294 -25.10 11.62 0.49
CA SER A 294 -24.37 10.38 0.75
C SER A 294 -23.64 9.94 -0.51
N LEU A 295 -22.32 10.00 -0.48
CA LEU A 295 -21.45 9.24 -1.37
C LEU A 295 -21.70 7.75 -1.12
N VAL A 296 -22.21 7.05 -2.13
CA VAL A 296 -22.42 5.60 -2.11
C VAL A 296 -21.06 4.91 -1.87
N GLN A 297 -20.90 4.32 -0.69
CA GLN A 297 -19.78 3.43 -0.37
C GLN A 297 -20.11 2.02 -0.87
N ASP A 298 -19.39 1.55 -1.89
CA ASP A 298 -19.42 0.15 -2.33
C ASP A 298 -18.93 -0.77 -1.21
N SER A 299 -19.86 -1.45 -0.54
CA SER A 299 -19.59 -2.48 0.46
C SER A 299 -19.70 -3.87 -0.17
N PRO A 300 -18.70 -4.76 -0.05
CA PRO A 300 -18.82 -6.17 -0.44
C PRO A 300 -19.55 -7.04 0.61
N SER A 301 -20.14 -6.45 1.65
CA SER A 301 -20.80 -7.16 2.75
C SER A 301 -22.18 -7.70 2.37
N ARG A 302 -22.21 -8.65 1.42
CA ARG A 302 -23.35 -9.56 1.22
C ARG A 302 -22.93 -10.93 0.70
N TRP A 303 -21.88 -11.49 1.28
CA TRP A 303 -21.54 -12.91 1.14
C TRP A 303 -21.21 -13.48 2.53
N VAL A 304 -22.24 -13.65 3.35
CA VAL A 304 -22.18 -14.58 4.49
C VAL A 304 -22.93 -15.82 4.05
N ALA A 305 -22.19 -16.86 3.69
CA ALA A 305 -22.73 -18.21 3.68
C ALA A 305 -23.00 -18.58 5.14
N ASN A 306 -24.26 -18.57 5.55
CA ASN A 306 -24.65 -19.12 6.83
C ASN A 306 -24.97 -20.61 6.59
N GLU A 307 -24.04 -21.47 6.99
CA GLU A 307 -24.26 -22.92 7.07
C GLU A 307 -25.25 -23.20 8.20
N ASN A 308 -26.55 -23.11 7.92
CA ASN A 308 -27.65 -23.79 8.62
C ASN A 308 -29.02 -23.23 8.14
N SER A 309 -29.43 -23.63 6.94
CA SER A 309 -30.85 -23.68 6.50
C SER A 309 -30.91 -24.15 5.04
N ALA A 310 -30.49 -25.40 4.81
CA ALA A 310 -30.83 -26.11 3.59
C ALA A 310 -32.28 -26.61 3.70
N ALA A 311 -33.27 -25.77 3.37
CA ALA A 311 -34.59 -26.14 2.87
C ALA A 311 -35.46 -24.88 2.73
N SER A 312 -36.15 -24.77 1.59
CA SER A 312 -37.13 -23.74 1.20
C SER A 312 -36.61 -22.29 1.08
N CYS A 313 -36.20 -21.92 -0.13
CA CYS A 313 -36.43 -20.59 -0.72
C CYS A 313 -36.01 -20.65 -2.19
N SER A 314 -36.90 -21.19 -3.02
CA SER A 314 -36.87 -21.03 -4.47
C SER A 314 -37.49 -19.68 -4.81
N GLU A 315 -36.67 -18.64 -5.00
CA GLU A 315 -36.98 -17.47 -5.84
C GLU A 315 -35.74 -16.58 -5.97
N PRO A 316 -35.33 -16.16 -7.19
CA PRO A 316 -34.21 -15.25 -7.37
C PRO A 316 -34.60 -13.85 -6.85
N LEU A 317 -33.80 -13.32 -5.93
CA LEU A 317 -33.91 -11.94 -5.44
C LEU A 317 -33.88 -10.98 -6.64
N SER A 318 -35.07 -10.46 -6.94
CA SER A 318 -35.32 -9.60 -8.09
C SER A 318 -34.44 -8.35 -8.07
N THR A 319 -34.16 -7.90 -9.28
CA THR A 319 -33.56 -6.64 -9.74
C THR A 319 -34.09 -5.35 -9.09
N ALA A 320 -34.98 -5.42 -8.08
CA ALA A 320 -35.70 -4.32 -7.48
C ALA A 320 -34.93 -3.59 -6.35
N ALA A 321 -34.06 -4.28 -5.60
CA ALA A 321 -33.39 -3.66 -4.44
C ALA A 321 -32.21 -2.73 -4.82
N TYR A 322 -31.53 -2.99 -5.94
CA TYR A 322 -30.50 -2.09 -6.50
C TYR A 322 -31.11 -0.88 -7.21
N ARG A 323 -32.37 -0.99 -7.67
CA ARG A 323 -33.09 0.11 -8.33
C ARG A 323 -33.41 1.26 -7.38
N SER A 324 -33.56 1.04 -6.07
CA SER A 324 -34.17 2.08 -5.21
C SER A 324 -33.23 3.22 -4.79
N THR A 325 -31.90 3.06 -4.85
CA THR A 325 -30.95 4.13 -4.52
C THR A 325 -30.56 4.97 -5.72
N ASN A 326 -30.47 4.38 -6.93
CA ASN A 326 -30.18 5.12 -8.17
C ASN A 326 -31.42 5.64 -8.93
N ALA A 327 -32.64 5.16 -8.62
CA ALA A 327 -33.87 5.64 -9.27
C ALA A 327 -34.41 6.98 -8.71
N MET A 328 -33.77 7.58 -7.70
CA MET A 328 -34.22 8.86 -7.13
C MET A 328 -33.74 10.10 -7.92
N CYS A 329 -32.90 9.94 -8.95
CA CYS A 329 -32.60 11.00 -9.91
C CYS A 329 -33.11 10.57 -11.30
N GLY A 330 -34.41 10.60 -11.49
CA GLY A 330 -35.01 10.51 -12.83
C GLY A 330 -34.42 11.61 -13.70
N LYS A 331 -33.46 11.24 -14.58
CA LYS A 331 -32.96 12.10 -15.66
C LYS A 331 -34.17 12.41 -16.53
N GLN A 332 -34.78 13.58 -16.34
CA GLN A 332 -35.95 14.01 -17.09
C GLN A 332 -35.57 14.10 -18.58
N ASN A 333 -36.16 13.18 -19.35
CA ASN A 333 -36.14 13.18 -20.81
C ASN A 333 -36.94 14.37 -21.34
N GLY A 334 -36.29 15.18 -22.19
CA GLY A 334 -36.97 16.14 -23.05
C GLY A 334 -36.37 17.53 -23.04
N ALA A 335 -35.23 17.72 -23.69
CA ALA A 335 -34.90 18.86 -24.57
C ALA A 335 -33.39 19.06 -24.66
N ARG A 336 -32.83 18.76 -25.86
CA ARG A 336 -31.76 19.50 -26.58
C ARG A 336 -30.99 18.55 -27.50
N ARG A 337 -31.50 18.37 -28.72
CA ARG A 337 -30.94 17.57 -29.83
C ARG A 337 -29.58 18.05 -30.37
N ALA A 338 -28.82 18.90 -29.66
CA ALA A 338 -27.60 19.52 -30.19
C ALA A 338 -26.29 19.04 -29.53
N TRP A 339 -26.36 18.33 -28.40
CA TRP A 339 -25.18 17.91 -27.65
C TRP A 339 -25.33 16.43 -27.31
N ARG A 340 -24.79 15.55 -28.15
CA ARG A 340 -24.78 14.11 -27.87
C ARG A 340 -23.45 13.74 -27.20
N PRO A 341 -23.46 13.35 -25.92
CA PRO A 341 -22.30 12.80 -25.25
C PRO A 341 -22.02 11.41 -25.84
N VAL A 342 -20.74 11.07 -26.01
CA VAL A 342 -20.34 9.72 -26.42
C VAL A 342 -19.40 9.23 -25.34
N MET A 343 -19.93 8.48 -24.38
CA MET A 343 -19.05 7.67 -23.55
C MET A 343 -18.18 6.80 -24.45
N LEU A 344 -17.05 6.34 -23.89
CA LEU A 344 -16.18 5.33 -24.49
C LEU A 344 -15.25 5.86 -25.58
N GLN A 345 -15.36 7.14 -25.90
CA GLN A 345 -14.45 7.81 -26.80
C GLN A 345 -13.13 8.09 -26.09
N VAL A 346 -12.02 7.80 -26.78
CA VAL A 346 -10.72 8.33 -26.41
C VAL A 346 -10.69 9.79 -26.84
N CYS A 347 -10.60 10.68 -25.86
CA CYS A 347 -10.52 12.12 -26.08
C CYS A 347 -9.12 12.63 -25.80
N PHE A 348 -8.79 13.75 -26.43
CA PHE A 348 -7.63 14.56 -26.12
C PHE A 348 -8.09 15.86 -25.49
N CYS A 349 -7.43 16.30 -24.41
CA CYS A 349 -7.62 17.62 -23.85
C CYS A 349 -6.52 18.57 -24.37
N PRO A 350 -6.79 19.47 -25.33
CA PRO A 350 -5.76 20.34 -25.90
C PRO A 350 -5.19 21.32 -24.87
N ARG A 351 -6.00 21.71 -23.88
CA ARG A 351 -5.61 22.66 -22.83
C ARG A 351 -4.55 22.10 -21.87
N TYR A 352 -4.60 20.79 -21.61
CA TYR A 352 -3.78 20.14 -20.60
C TYR A 352 -2.92 18.99 -21.16
N HIS A 353 -2.98 18.77 -22.47
CA HIS A 353 -2.18 17.80 -23.23
C HIS A 353 -2.20 16.37 -22.68
N TYR A 354 -3.38 15.83 -22.38
CA TYR A 354 -3.54 14.43 -21.96
C TYR A 354 -4.59 13.67 -22.80
N GLN A 355 -4.40 12.36 -22.93
CA GLN A 355 -5.44 11.44 -23.42
C GLN A 355 -6.30 10.90 -22.28
N CYS A 356 -7.59 10.73 -22.54
CA CYS A 356 -8.53 10.17 -21.59
C CYS A 356 -9.65 9.37 -22.27
N VAL A 357 -10.40 8.59 -21.50
CA VAL A 357 -11.64 7.94 -21.95
C VAL A 357 -12.80 8.38 -21.06
N ILE A 358 -13.93 8.68 -21.68
CA ILE A 358 -15.17 9.04 -20.98
C ILE A 358 -15.86 7.76 -20.48
N TYR A 359 -16.20 7.69 -19.19
CA TYR A 359 -16.93 6.56 -18.58
C TYR A 359 -18.27 6.93 -17.92
N GLY A 360 -18.64 8.22 -18.00
CA GLY A 360 -19.90 8.74 -17.50
C GLY A 360 -20.07 10.22 -17.86
N TRP A 361 -21.30 10.71 -17.86
CA TRP A 361 -21.59 12.10 -18.19
C TRP A 361 -22.83 12.65 -17.47
N ASP A 362 -22.80 13.97 -17.27
CA ASP A 362 -23.90 14.77 -16.73
C ASP A 362 -24.29 15.85 -17.76
N GLY A 363 -25.58 16.05 -17.99
CA GLY A 363 -26.08 17.02 -18.98
C GLY A 363 -25.76 18.47 -18.65
N LYS A 364 -25.35 18.73 -17.40
CA LYS A 364 -24.82 19.99 -16.87
C LYS A 364 -23.82 19.67 -15.77
N CYS A 365 -23.06 20.65 -15.29
CA CYS A 365 -22.15 20.43 -14.17
C CYS A 365 -22.90 19.95 -12.91
N ALA A 366 -22.59 18.75 -12.41
CA ALA A 366 -23.13 18.19 -11.16
C ALA A 366 -22.30 18.54 -9.92
N ALA A 367 -21.13 19.16 -10.08
CA ALA A 367 -20.28 19.57 -8.97
C ALA A 367 -20.88 20.71 -8.14
N ASN A 368 -20.49 20.80 -6.87
CA ASN A 368 -20.93 21.87 -5.99
C ASN A 368 -20.31 23.23 -6.37
N ARG A 369 -20.87 24.32 -5.83
CA ARG A 369 -20.43 25.68 -6.14
C ARG A 369 -18.96 25.94 -5.82
N ASP A 370 -18.49 25.46 -4.67
CA ASP A 370 -17.10 25.70 -4.24
C ASP A 370 -16.11 25.09 -5.23
N TRP A 371 -16.38 23.86 -5.68
CA TRP A 371 -15.58 23.20 -6.71
C TRP A 371 -15.65 23.94 -8.05
N ILE A 372 -16.84 24.39 -8.48
CA ILE A 372 -17.03 25.17 -9.71
C ILE A 372 -16.18 26.44 -9.70
N TYR A 373 -16.12 27.15 -8.57
CA TYR A 373 -15.25 28.32 -8.41
C TYR A 373 -13.78 27.95 -8.40
N GLN A 374 -13.38 26.96 -7.59
CA GLN A 374 -12.01 26.52 -7.46
C GLN A 374 -11.40 26.04 -8.78
N MET A 375 -12.19 25.33 -9.59
CA MET A 375 -11.77 24.81 -10.89
C MET A 375 -11.98 25.79 -12.04
N GLY A 376 -12.46 27.01 -11.75
CA GLY A 376 -12.61 28.07 -12.75
C GLY A 376 -13.68 27.80 -13.81
N VAL A 377 -14.68 26.96 -13.51
CA VAL A 377 -15.75 26.60 -14.47
C VAL A 377 -16.56 27.81 -14.93
N HIS A 378 -16.72 28.81 -14.07
CA HIS A 378 -17.37 30.08 -14.40
C HIS A 378 -16.63 30.90 -15.48
N ASN A 379 -15.37 30.58 -15.79
CA ASN A 379 -14.61 31.22 -16.86
C ASN A 379 -14.71 30.48 -18.20
N LEU A 380 -15.44 29.37 -18.24
CA LEU A 380 -15.68 28.58 -19.46
C LEU A 380 -16.75 29.26 -20.32
N SER A 381 -16.71 29.03 -21.63
CA SER A 381 -17.60 29.71 -22.58
C SER A 381 -19.07 29.35 -22.35
N HIS A 382 -19.32 28.13 -21.92
CA HIS A 382 -20.67 27.64 -21.58
C HIS A 382 -20.86 27.39 -20.08
N GLU A 383 -19.93 27.87 -19.25
CA GLU A 383 -19.96 27.79 -17.80
C GLU A 383 -20.32 26.36 -17.31
N ASP A 384 -21.25 26.26 -16.36
CA ASP A 384 -21.78 25.04 -15.77
C ASP A 384 -22.98 24.45 -16.53
N ARG A 385 -23.41 25.08 -17.63
CA ARG A 385 -24.63 24.74 -18.40
C ARG A 385 -24.39 23.78 -19.55
N GLN A 386 -23.14 23.44 -19.82
CA GLN A 386 -22.73 22.44 -20.80
C GLN A 386 -22.59 21.05 -20.17
N PRO A 387 -22.54 19.97 -20.98
CA PRO A 387 -22.22 18.65 -20.46
C PRO A 387 -20.84 18.58 -19.82
N PHE A 388 -20.73 17.75 -18.79
CA PHE A 388 -19.47 17.39 -18.13
C PHE A 388 -19.31 15.88 -18.11
N TYR A 389 -18.05 15.45 -18.10
CA TYR A 389 -17.68 14.05 -18.26
C TYR A 389 -16.80 13.59 -17.12
N ASN A 390 -17.11 12.39 -16.63
CA ASN A 390 -16.21 11.61 -15.82
C ASN A 390 -15.23 10.90 -16.75
N VAL A 391 -13.93 11.20 -16.61
CA VAL A 391 -12.90 10.69 -17.50
C VAL A 391 -11.80 9.96 -16.74
N LEU A 392 -11.34 8.85 -17.30
CA LEU A 392 -10.12 8.16 -16.87
C LEU A 392 -8.96 8.68 -17.73
N VAL A 393 -7.86 9.13 -17.12
CA VAL A 393 -6.75 9.78 -17.81
C VAL A 393 -5.54 8.84 -17.92
N GLU A 394 -4.72 8.96 -18.96
CA GLU A 394 -3.54 8.10 -19.14
C GLU A 394 -2.52 8.16 -17.98
N ASP A 395 -2.54 9.23 -17.18
CA ASP A 395 -1.70 9.40 -15.98
C ASP A 395 -2.21 8.61 -14.75
N GLY A 396 -3.34 7.90 -14.88
CA GLY A 396 -3.95 7.13 -13.79
C GLY A 396 -4.91 7.94 -12.92
N SER A 397 -5.18 9.21 -13.25
CA SER A 397 -6.14 10.05 -12.53
C SER A 397 -7.56 9.95 -13.09
N ASN A 398 -8.54 10.10 -12.20
CA ASN A 398 -9.94 10.32 -12.54
C ASN A 398 -10.22 11.83 -12.51
N ARG A 399 -10.85 12.37 -13.56
CA ARG A 399 -11.15 13.80 -13.66
C ARG A 399 -12.60 14.06 -14.07
N TYR A 400 -13.06 15.26 -13.75
CA TYR A 400 -14.38 15.76 -14.16
C TYR A 400 -14.18 16.95 -15.11
N ALA A 401 -14.49 16.76 -16.39
CA ALA A 401 -14.09 17.66 -17.46
C ALA A 401 -15.30 18.22 -18.22
N ALA A 402 -15.28 19.53 -18.50
CA ALA A 402 -16.29 20.17 -19.35
C ALA A 402 -16.13 19.74 -20.82
N GLN A 403 -17.25 19.63 -21.55
CA GLN A 403 -17.26 19.29 -22.98
C GLN A 403 -16.32 20.17 -23.82
N GLU A 404 -16.32 21.48 -23.60
CA GLU A 404 -15.50 22.40 -24.40
C GLU A 404 -13.98 22.16 -24.26
N ASN A 405 -13.55 21.48 -23.20
CA ASN A 405 -12.15 21.12 -22.97
C ASN A 405 -11.75 19.78 -23.60
N LEU A 406 -12.69 19.01 -24.17
CA LEU A 406 -12.44 17.71 -24.75
C LEU A 406 -12.63 17.72 -26.27
N ARG A 407 -11.78 16.99 -26.98
CA ARG A 407 -11.88 16.73 -28.42
C ARG A 407 -11.73 15.23 -28.71
N PRO A 408 -12.43 14.68 -29.71
CA PRO A 408 -12.11 13.37 -30.27
C PRO A 408 -10.62 13.19 -30.53
N SER A 409 -10.04 12.05 -30.13
CA SER A 409 -8.67 11.70 -30.51
C SER A 409 -8.65 11.15 -31.94
N MET A 410 -7.81 11.71 -32.81
CA MET A 410 -7.61 11.24 -34.19
C MET A 410 -6.71 9.99 -34.28
N GLY A 411 -5.95 9.70 -33.22
CA GLY A 411 -5.13 8.48 -33.10
C GLY A 411 -5.44 7.79 -31.77
N PRO A 412 -6.66 7.24 -31.61
CA PRO A 412 -7.09 6.65 -30.34
C PRO A 412 -6.19 5.46 -29.97
N LYS A 413 -5.79 5.42 -28.71
CA LYS A 413 -5.01 4.33 -28.14
C LYS A 413 -5.66 3.86 -26.86
N ALA A 414 -5.45 2.58 -26.54
CA ALA A 414 -5.82 2.08 -25.22
C ALA A 414 -5.02 2.84 -24.16
N ILE A 415 -5.72 3.47 -23.21
CA ILE A 415 -5.10 4.20 -22.11
C ILE A 415 -4.70 3.23 -20.98
N PRO A 416 -3.52 3.41 -20.35
CA PRO A 416 -3.04 2.54 -19.29
C PRO A 416 -3.61 2.92 -17.91
N HIS A 417 -4.93 3.09 -17.80
CA HIS A 417 -5.57 3.46 -16.53
C HIS A 417 -6.06 2.21 -15.75
N PRO A 418 -5.81 2.10 -14.43
CA PRO A 418 -6.11 0.88 -13.65
C PRO A 418 -7.60 0.50 -13.62
N ASP A 419 -8.48 1.50 -13.66
CA ASP A 419 -9.94 1.29 -13.57
C ASP A 419 -10.65 1.11 -14.92
N VAL A 420 -9.94 1.06 -16.06
CA VAL A 420 -10.58 0.91 -17.39
C VAL A 420 -11.46 -0.34 -17.44
N GLY A 421 -10.96 -1.46 -16.91
CA GLY A 421 -11.72 -2.70 -16.86
C GLY A 421 -12.95 -2.65 -15.95
N LYS A 422 -13.03 -1.69 -15.02
CA LYS A 422 -14.23 -1.50 -14.19
C LYS A 422 -15.45 -1.14 -15.04
N TYR A 423 -15.25 -0.42 -16.14
CA TYR A 423 -16.34 0.14 -16.95
C TYR A 423 -16.43 -0.46 -18.36
N PHE A 424 -15.33 -1.04 -18.86
CA PHE A 424 -15.21 -1.43 -20.27
C PHE A 424 -14.72 -2.88 -20.42
N GLU A 425 -15.22 -3.58 -21.44
CA GLU A 425 -14.87 -4.97 -21.73
C GLU A 425 -13.62 -5.10 -22.58
N ARG A 426 -13.43 -4.21 -23.56
CA ARG A 426 -12.26 -4.23 -24.46
C ARG A 426 -12.07 -2.89 -25.16
N PHE A 427 -10.88 -2.69 -25.72
CA PHE A 427 -10.59 -1.62 -26.67
C PHE A 427 -10.63 -2.17 -28.09
N CYS A 428 -11.44 -1.56 -28.96
CA CYS A 428 -11.71 -2.03 -30.32
C CYS A 428 -10.87 -1.29 -31.38
N GLY A 429 -9.75 -0.67 -30.99
CA GLY A 429 -8.88 0.11 -31.88
C GLY A 429 -9.26 1.59 -31.98
N THR A 430 -10.56 1.92 -31.98
CA THR A 430 -11.03 3.32 -32.07
C THR A 430 -11.71 3.83 -30.80
N HIS A 431 -12.34 2.93 -30.04
CA HIS A 431 -13.13 3.24 -28.86
C HIS A 431 -13.13 2.03 -27.90
N TYR A 432 -13.63 2.25 -26.69
CA TYR A 432 -13.89 1.17 -25.74
C TYR A 432 -15.28 0.58 -25.90
N GLN A 433 -15.43 -0.74 -25.72
CA GLN A 433 -16.73 -1.37 -25.59
C GLN A 433 -17.18 -1.31 -24.12
N PRO A 434 -18.37 -0.78 -23.79
CA PRO A 434 -18.87 -0.76 -22.42
C PRO A 434 -19.13 -2.19 -21.94
N ASN A 435 -19.07 -2.39 -20.62
CA ASN A 435 -19.59 -3.61 -20.03
C ASN A 435 -21.11 -3.55 -19.87
N ALA A 436 -21.72 -4.69 -19.58
CA ALA A 436 -23.18 -4.80 -19.40
C ALA A 436 -23.75 -3.77 -18.40
N GLU A 437 -23.03 -3.46 -17.31
CA GLU A 437 -23.45 -2.44 -16.34
C GLU A 437 -23.54 -1.04 -16.98
N LYS A 438 -22.53 -0.67 -17.77
CA LYS A 438 -22.51 0.63 -18.47
C LYS A 438 -23.48 0.70 -19.64
N GLU A 439 -23.73 -0.43 -20.32
CA GLU A 439 -24.78 -0.52 -21.34
C GLU A 439 -26.17 -0.31 -20.74
N ASP A 440 -26.43 -0.90 -19.56
CA ASP A 440 -27.69 -0.72 -18.84
C ASP A 440 -27.85 0.71 -18.27
N GLU A 441 -26.75 1.33 -17.81
CA GLU A 441 -26.77 2.68 -17.26
C GLU A 441 -26.99 3.77 -18.34
N TYR A 442 -26.53 3.54 -19.57
CA TYR A 442 -26.61 4.48 -20.69
C TYR A 442 -26.96 3.77 -22.03
N PRO A 443 -28.19 3.28 -22.19
CA PRO A 443 -28.58 2.50 -23.37
C PRO A 443 -28.54 3.30 -24.69
N GLU A 444 -28.73 4.62 -24.64
CA GLU A 444 -28.70 5.50 -25.81
C GLU A 444 -27.30 5.74 -26.40
N ASP A 445 -26.24 5.47 -25.61
CA ASP A 445 -24.87 5.77 -26.00
C ASP A 445 -24.37 4.87 -27.15
N ALA A 446 -24.98 3.70 -27.36
CA ALA A 446 -24.62 2.80 -28.46
C ALA A 446 -24.87 3.45 -29.84
N GLU A 447 -26.04 4.06 -30.03
CA GLU A 447 -26.38 4.74 -31.28
C GLU A 447 -25.55 6.02 -31.46
N ALA A 448 -25.41 6.82 -30.40
CA ALA A 448 -24.61 8.05 -30.42
C ALA A 448 -23.13 7.78 -30.74
N ARG A 449 -22.58 6.67 -30.21
CA ARG A 449 -21.23 6.22 -30.50
C ARG A 449 -21.04 5.86 -31.97
N GLN A 450 -21.97 5.12 -32.56
CA GLN A 450 -21.89 4.74 -33.97
C GLN A 450 -21.96 5.97 -34.88
N GLU A 451 -22.85 6.91 -34.59
CA GLU A 451 -22.96 8.17 -35.33
C GLU A 451 -21.64 8.97 -35.28
N LEU A 452 -21.00 9.03 -34.12
CA LEU A 452 -19.74 9.75 -33.96
C LEU A 452 -18.57 9.07 -34.66
N LEU A 453 -18.47 7.75 -34.58
CA LEU A 453 -17.43 6.99 -35.28
C LEU A 453 -17.52 7.20 -36.78
N ASN A 454 -18.74 7.18 -37.34
CA ASN A 454 -18.97 7.51 -38.74
C ASN A 454 -18.54 8.95 -39.07
N LYS A 455 -18.87 9.93 -38.22
CA LYS A 455 -18.43 11.32 -38.45
C LYS A 455 -16.91 11.51 -38.36
N THR A 456 -16.24 10.73 -37.52
CA THR A 456 -14.82 10.95 -37.19
C THR A 456 -13.89 10.20 -38.14
N PHE A 457 -14.24 8.97 -38.56
CA PHE A 457 -13.36 8.08 -39.31
C PHE A 457 -13.82 7.79 -40.75
N HIS A 458 -15.05 8.14 -41.13
CA HIS A 458 -15.53 7.95 -42.51
C HIS A 458 -15.11 9.13 -43.42
N ALA A 459 -14.79 10.30 -42.85
CA ALA A 459 -14.26 11.45 -43.58
C ALA A 459 -12.88 11.17 -44.22
N GLU A 460 -12.02 10.39 -43.54
CA GLU A 460 -10.72 9.98 -44.08
C GLU A 460 -10.86 9.04 -45.29
N VAL A 461 -11.90 8.20 -45.33
CA VAL A 461 -12.14 7.28 -46.45
C VAL A 461 -12.63 8.01 -47.70
N GLU A 462 -13.50 9.02 -47.55
CA GLU A 462 -13.95 9.83 -48.69
C GLU A 462 -12.82 10.70 -49.25
N GLU A 463 -11.98 11.31 -48.40
CA GLU A 463 -10.84 12.13 -48.84
C GLU A 463 -9.78 11.29 -49.55
N THR A 464 -9.45 10.09 -49.03
CA THR A 464 -8.49 9.16 -49.66
C THR A 464 -9.04 8.58 -50.98
N LEU A 465 -10.36 8.35 -51.07
CA LEU A 465 -11.00 7.90 -52.32
C LEU A 465 -11.12 9.02 -53.36
N GLN A 466 -11.27 10.28 -52.92
CA GLN A 466 -11.26 11.44 -53.81
C GLN A 466 -9.86 11.72 -54.35
N GLU A 467 -8.82 11.66 -53.51
CA GLU A 467 -7.42 11.79 -53.96
C GLU A 467 -7.04 10.66 -54.92
N ALA A 468 -7.45 9.42 -54.64
CA ALA A 468 -7.23 8.29 -55.55
C ALA A 468 -8.03 8.40 -56.87
N ALA A 469 -9.22 9.03 -56.84
CA ALA A 469 -10.02 9.28 -58.04
C ALA A 469 -9.47 10.45 -58.88
N GLU A 470 -8.89 11.47 -58.24
CA GLU A 470 -8.24 12.59 -58.93
C GLU A 470 -6.91 12.17 -59.57
N GLU A 471 -6.12 11.31 -58.92
CA GLU A 471 -4.93 10.68 -59.52
C GLU A 471 -5.30 9.75 -60.70
N ALA A 472 -6.42 9.02 -60.61
CA ALA A 472 -6.90 8.17 -61.71
C ALA A 472 -7.51 8.95 -62.89
N SER A 473 -7.85 10.23 -62.71
CA SER A 473 -8.39 11.10 -63.77
C SER A 473 -7.36 12.04 -64.40
N SER A 474 -6.17 12.12 -63.82
CA SER A 474 -5.04 12.96 -64.27
C SER A 474 -3.91 12.17 -64.95
N GLY A 475 -4.02 10.85 -65.05
CA GLY A 475 -3.20 9.97 -65.91
C GLY A 475 -3.98 9.48 -67.12
#